data_AF-A0A7S1KXM3-F1
#
_entry.id   AF-A0A7S1KXM3-F1
#
_cell.length_a   1.000
_cell.length_b   1.000
_cell.length_c   1.000
_cell.angle_alpha   90.00
_cell.angle_beta   90.00
_cell.angle_gamma   90.00
#
_symmetry.space_group_name_H-M   'P 1'
#
loop_
_entity.id
_entity.type
_entity.pdbx_description
1 polymer ?
#
loop_
_entity_poly.entity_id
_entity_poly.type
_entity_poly.pdbx_seq_one_letter_code
_entity_poly.pdbx_strand_id
1 'polypeptide(L)'
;EKSTGSLHAHWDFPNKTHDDKNDKRPEDWVDAKRIEDPAKTKPSGWADEQRIRDPTAERPSEWDEDEDGTWEAPMIDNPKYKGAWVPETIDNPDYKGEWRPKQLENPEYVEEVYPYDDIGGVGFELWTVNKGSIFDNILVCDSWEHAKSVGEGVMKILSKEKGAKKAWEKATGKDKDKGIDGEGGEEDDDDEEPGLLGFWGGVFWLAMITLFISTLSDMIVDTIEGAAANMGTPLLFLSGILVPIVGNAAEHAAAVIFAWKNKMEICLGSAVGSAVQISLLVIPLCVMVGWAVDQPM
;
A
#
# COMPACT_ATOMS: atom_id res chain seq x y z
N GLU A 1 -11.81 -13.44 -10.33
CA GLU A 1 -13.14 -13.18 -9.75
C GLU A 1 -14.17 -13.07 -10.86
N LYS A 2 -15.42 -13.49 -10.67
CA LYS A 2 -16.51 -13.25 -11.64
C LYS A 2 -17.36 -12.10 -11.10
N SER A 3 -17.57 -11.06 -11.91
CA SER A 3 -18.33 -9.86 -11.51
C SER A 3 -19.53 -9.64 -12.43
N THR A 4 -20.62 -9.11 -11.88
CA THR A 4 -21.88 -8.79 -12.59
C THR A 4 -22.54 -7.56 -11.98
N GLY A 5 -23.11 -6.67 -12.80
CA GLY A 5 -23.96 -5.55 -12.37
C GLY A 5 -23.94 -4.39 -13.36
N SER A 6 -24.36 -3.20 -12.93
CA SER A 6 -24.34 -2.00 -13.78
C SER A 6 -23.00 -1.26 -13.71
N LEU A 7 -22.64 -0.58 -14.80
CA LEU A 7 -21.44 0.25 -14.86
C LEU A 7 -21.48 1.39 -13.83
N HIS A 8 -22.62 2.08 -13.69
CA HIS A 8 -22.86 3.11 -12.67
C HIS A 8 -22.66 2.62 -11.21
N ALA A 9 -22.79 1.32 -10.94
CA ALA A 9 -22.59 0.78 -9.59
C ALA A 9 -21.14 0.34 -9.31
N HIS A 10 -20.37 0.04 -10.35
CA HIS A 10 -19.01 -0.52 -10.24
C HIS A 10 -17.91 0.51 -10.53
N TRP A 11 -18.26 1.60 -11.21
CA TRP A 11 -17.33 2.63 -11.65
C TRP A 11 -17.82 4.00 -11.18
N ASP A 12 -16.87 4.91 -10.99
CA ASP A 12 -17.10 6.26 -10.47
C ASP A 12 -17.61 7.20 -11.58
N PHE A 13 -18.81 6.93 -12.08
CA PHE A 13 -19.50 7.84 -13.00
C PHE A 13 -20.19 8.96 -12.22
N PRO A 14 -20.34 10.16 -12.82
CA PRO A 14 -21.08 11.24 -12.18
C PRO A 14 -22.47 10.80 -11.74
N ASN A 15 -22.88 11.17 -10.52
CA ASN A 15 -24.24 10.89 -10.05
C ASN A 15 -25.28 11.74 -10.80
N LYS A 16 -26.52 11.25 -10.86
CA LYS A 16 -27.64 11.96 -11.50
C LYS A 16 -27.93 13.32 -10.87
N THR A 17 -27.68 13.46 -9.56
CA THR A 17 -27.84 14.71 -8.82
C THR A 17 -26.62 15.01 -7.96
N HIS A 18 -26.43 16.29 -7.62
CA HIS A 18 -25.41 16.75 -6.69
C HIS A 18 -25.96 17.83 -5.77
N ASP A 19 -25.29 18.02 -4.62
CA ASP A 19 -25.63 19.05 -3.64
C ASP A 19 -25.39 20.46 -4.22
N ASP A 20 -26.38 21.35 -4.09
CA ASP A 20 -26.21 22.77 -4.35
C ASP A 20 -25.26 23.38 -3.30
N LYS A 21 -24.02 23.66 -3.71
CA LYS A 21 -22.99 24.26 -2.83
C LYS A 21 -23.35 25.66 -2.34
N ASN A 22 -24.29 26.33 -2.99
CA ASN A 22 -24.74 27.66 -2.59
C ASN A 22 -25.98 27.62 -1.69
N ASP A 23 -26.63 26.46 -1.58
CA ASP A 23 -27.77 26.31 -0.68
C ASP A 23 -27.29 26.27 0.77
N LYS A 24 -27.94 27.07 1.60
CA LYS A 24 -27.60 27.23 3.01
C LYS A 24 -28.79 26.84 3.85
N ARG A 25 -28.50 26.15 4.95
CA ARG A 25 -29.52 25.84 5.95
C ARG A 25 -30.22 27.13 6.39
N PRO A 26 -31.55 27.23 6.24
CA PRO A 26 -32.30 28.35 6.77
C PRO A 26 -32.11 28.50 8.27
N GLU A 27 -32.06 29.73 8.78
CA GLU A 27 -31.88 29.98 10.22
C GLU A 27 -33.05 29.45 11.06
N ASP A 28 -34.24 29.38 10.47
CA ASP A 28 -35.45 28.82 11.07
C ASP A 28 -35.58 27.29 10.89
N TRP A 29 -34.54 26.62 10.38
CA TRP A 29 -34.54 25.17 10.22
C TRP A 29 -34.17 24.47 11.52
N VAL A 30 -35.14 23.74 12.07
CA VAL A 30 -34.99 23.02 13.33
C VAL A 30 -34.72 21.55 13.04
N ASP A 31 -33.48 21.10 13.23
CA ASP A 31 -33.04 19.71 13.08
C ASP A 31 -32.86 18.97 14.42
N ALA A 32 -33.06 19.67 15.54
CA ALA A 32 -33.09 19.08 16.87
C ALA A 32 -34.40 18.28 17.07
N LYS A 33 -34.29 16.95 17.10
CA LYS A 33 -35.43 16.02 17.32
C LYS A 33 -36.08 16.17 18.69
N ARG A 34 -35.30 16.54 19.72
CA ARG A 34 -35.78 16.71 21.09
C ARG A 34 -35.35 18.06 21.65
N ILE A 35 -36.21 18.65 22.46
CA ILE A 35 -35.95 19.88 23.23
C ILE A 35 -36.29 19.64 24.68
N GLU A 36 -35.74 20.47 25.57
CA GLU A 36 -36.18 20.50 26.97
C GLU A 36 -37.64 20.96 27.05
N ASP A 37 -38.42 20.33 27.92
CA ASP A 37 -39.82 20.68 28.12
C ASP A 37 -39.91 22.06 28.79
N PRO A 38 -40.37 23.11 28.08
CA PRO A 38 -40.47 24.44 28.64
C PRO A 38 -41.50 24.53 29.79
N ALA A 39 -42.42 23.56 29.90
CA ALA A 39 -43.39 23.48 30.99
C ALA A 39 -42.80 22.84 32.27
N LYS A 40 -41.63 22.21 32.18
CA LYS A 40 -40.95 21.54 33.31
C LYS A 40 -39.66 22.26 33.64
N THR A 41 -39.79 23.39 34.33
CA THR A 41 -38.65 24.11 34.90
C THR A 41 -38.24 23.51 36.24
N LYS A 42 -36.97 23.71 36.62
CA LYS A 42 -36.44 23.30 37.92
C LYS A 42 -37.33 23.81 39.07
N PRO A 43 -37.82 22.93 39.96
CA PRO A 43 -38.64 23.36 41.10
C PRO A 43 -37.86 24.29 42.04
N SER A 44 -38.50 25.36 42.50
CA SER A 44 -37.89 26.38 43.39
C SER A 44 -37.37 25.83 44.73
N GLY A 45 -37.81 24.64 45.14
CA GLY A 45 -37.36 23.96 46.36
C GLY A 45 -36.23 22.93 46.16
N TRP A 46 -35.73 22.76 44.95
CA TRP A 46 -34.69 21.79 44.62
C TRP A 46 -33.31 22.42 44.80
N ALA A 47 -32.57 22.01 45.83
CA ALA A 47 -31.26 22.58 46.09
C ALA A 47 -30.24 22.19 45.00
N ASP A 48 -29.36 23.12 44.64
CA ASP A 48 -28.18 22.86 43.81
C ASP A 48 -27.05 22.21 44.61
N GLU A 49 -26.88 22.65 45.85
CA GLU A 49 -25.77 22.24 46.71
C GLU A 49 -26.10 20.97 47.49
N GLN A 50 -25.25 19.95 47.35
CA GLN A 50 -25.40 18.67 48.04
C GLN A 50 -25.20 18.78 49.55
N ARG A 51 -24.36 19.71 50.01
CA ARG A 51 -24.06 19.93 51.44
C ARG A 51 -24.26 21.39 51.79
N ILE A 52 -24.84 21.65 52.95
CA ILE A 52 -25.05 22.98 53.53
C ILE A 52 -24.42 23.02 54.92
N ARG A 53 -24.04 24.21 55.38
CA ARG A 53 -23.63 24.41 56.78
C ARG A 53 -24.80 24.07 57.70
N ASP A 54 -24.55 23.35 58.79
CA ASP A 54 -25.57 22.98 59.76
C ASP A 54 -26.16 24.24 60.40
N PRO A 55 -27.44 24.58 60.12
CA PRO A 55 -28.05 25.79 60.64
C PRO A 55 -28.40 25.69 62.13
N THR A 56 -28.28 24.51 62.73
CA THR A 56 -28.55 24.23 64.14
C THR A 56 -27.30 24.07 64.98
N ALA A 57 -26.13 23.99 64.33
CA ALA A 57 -24.87 24.00 65.05
C ALA A 57 -24.65 25.39 65.65
N GLU A 58 -24.41 25.41 66.96
CA GLU A 58 -23.94 26.61 67.66
C GLU A 58 -22.46 26.44 67.98
N ARG A 59 -21.74 27.55 67.97
CA ARG A 59 -20.34 27.58 68.38
C ARG A 59 -20.24 27.09 69.84
N PRO A 60 -19.38 26.10 70.15
CA PRO A 60 -19.15 25.66 71.52
C PRO A 60 -18.70 26.81 72.43
N SER A 61 -19.14 26.81 73.68
CA SER A 61 -18.77 27.84 74.66
C SER A 61 -17.28 27.85 75.02
N GLU A 62 -16.56 26.77 74.71
CA GLU A 62 -15.12 26.62 74.94
C GLU A 62 -14.28 26.99 73.70
N TRP A 63 -14.88 27.51 72.63
CA TRP A 63 -14.17 27.90 71.41
C TRP A 63 -13.47 29.25 71.56
N ASP A 64 -12.17 29.30 71.26
CA ASP A 64 -11.37 30.53 71.30
C ASP A 64 -11.09 31.02 69.86
N GLU A 65 -11.62 32.17 69.46
CA GLU A 65 -11.41 32.69 68.10
C GLU A 65 -9.96 33.13 67.82
N ASP A 66 -9.19 33.47 68.87
CA ASP A 66 -7.80 33.91 68.74
C ASP A 66 -6.84 32.72 68.60
N GLU A 67 -7.17 31.57 69.20
CA GLU A 67 -6.38 30.32 69.10
C GLU A 67 -6.90 29.34 68.03
N ASP A 68 -8.22 29.14 67.90
CA ASP A 68 -8.85 28.16 66.99
C ASP A 68 -9.34 28.77 65.66
N GLY A 69 -9.41 30.10 65.57
CA GLY A 69 -9.86 30.85 64.39
C GLY A 69 -11.39 31.06 64.30
N THR A 70 -11.84 31.68 63.20
CA THR A 70 -13.28 31.95 62.98
C THR A 70 -14.05 30.65 62.89
N TRP A 71 -14.97 30.46 63.85
CA TRP A 71 -15.78 29.25 63.89
C TRP A 71 -16.67 29.13 62.65
N GLU A 72 -16.65 27.93 62.06
CA GLU A 72 -17.46 27.57 60.91
C GLU A 72 -18.32 26.35 61.23
N ALA A 73 -19.64 26.48 61.06
CA ALA A 73 -20.56 25.36 61.27
C ALA A 73 -20.22 24.16 60.36
N PRO A 74 -20.29 22.92 60.87
CA PRO A 74 -20.00 21.71 60.10
C PRO A 74 -20.96 21.57 58.91
N MET A 75 -20.46 21.02 57.80
CA MET A 75 -21.30 20.76 56.62
C MET A 75 -22.13 19.49 56.83
N ILE A 76 -23.45 19.59 56.71
CA ILE A 76 -24.39 18.47 56.70
C ILE A 76 -24.94 18.27 55.30
N ASP A 77 -25.43 17.07 55.01
CA ASP A 77 -26.12 16.80 53.74
C ASP A 77 -27.40 17.64 53.68
N ASN A 78 -27.60 18.32 52.55
CA ASN A 78 -28.74 19.20 52.35
C ASN A 78 -30.01 18.35 52.15
N PRO A 79 -30.98 18.38 53.09
CA PRO A 79 -32.19 17.56 52.96
C PRO A 79 -33.07 17.93 51.76
N LYS A 80 -32.83 19.11 51.16
CA LYS A 80 -33.52 19.59 49.96
C LYS A 80 -32.80 19.20 48.65
N TYR A 81 -31.59 18.63 48.73
CA TYR A 81 -30.89 18.13 47.56
C TYR A 81 -31.39 16.74 47.20
N LYS A 82 -31.95 16.59 46.00
CA LYS A 82 -32.53 15.33 45.51
C LYS A 82 -31.76 14.75 44.32
N GLY A 83 -30.50 15.19 44.13
CA GLY A 83 -29.66 14.89 42.96
C GLY A 83 -29.58 16.06 41.99
N ALA A 84 -28.71 15.98 40.99
CA ALA A 84 -28.66 16.99 39.93
C ALA A 84 -29.98 16.98 39.15
N TRP A 85 -30.65 18.12 39.07
CA TRP A 85 -31.89 18.21 38.31
C TRP A 85 -31.59 18.08 36.82
N VAL A 86 -32.29 17.17 36.14
CA VAL A 86 -32.20 16.96 34.69
C VAL A 86 -33.54 17.38 34.08
N PRO A 87 -33.55 18.33 33.13
CA PRO A 87 -34.76 18.73 32.43
C PRO A 87 -35.36 17.54 31.67
N GLU A 88 -36.68 17.39 31.74
CA GLU A 88 -37.38 16.42 30.89
C GLU A 88 -37.26 16.86 29.42
N THR A 89 -37.03 15.92 28.51
CA THR A 89 -36.98 16.23 27.07
C THR A 89 -38.23 15.74 26.37
N ILE A 90 -38.83 16.60 25.55
CA ILE A 90 -39.98 16.28 24.70
C ILE A 90 -39.56 16.29 23.23
N ASP A 91 -40.35 15.63 22.39
CA ASP A 91 -40.16 15.72 20.94
C ASP A 91 -40.41 17.15 20.49
N ASN A 92 -39.52 17.67 19.66
CA ASN A 92 -39.61 19.04 19.19
C ASN A 92 -40.70 19.16 18.12
N PRO A 93 -41.83 19.85 18.39
CA PRO A 93 -42.92 19.97 17.42
C PRO A 93 -42.52 20.72 16.16
N ASP A 94 -41.49 21.56 16.23
CA ASP A 94 -40.98 22.34 15.11
C ASP A 94 -39.91 21.59 14.30
N TYR A 95 -39.59 20.33 14.64
CA TYR A 95 -38.58 19.54 13.94
C TYR A 95 -38.94 19.34 12.46
N LYS A 96 -38.09 19.87 11.58
CA LYS A 96 -38.26 19.83 10.11
C LYS A 96 -37.47 18.70 9.44
N GLY A 97 -36.69 17.92 10.18
CA GLY A 97 -35.80 16.91 9.63
C GLY A 97 -34.33 17.32 9.70
N GLU A 98 -33.44 16.36 9.48
CA GLU A 98 -32.03 16.66 9.23
C GLU A 98 -31.91 17.44 7.92
N TRP A 99 -31.34 18.65 7.99
CA TRP A 99 -31.18 19.49 6.81
C TRP A 99 -30.21 18.85 5.81
N ARG A 100 -30.57 18.88 4.53
CA ARG A 100 -29.68 18.53 3.41
C ARG A 100 -29.77 19.61 2.33
N PRO A 101 -28.66 19.96 1.66
CA PRO A 101 -28.69 20.90 0.55
C PRO A 101 -29.63 20.40 -0.56
N LYS A 102 -30.25 21.36 -1.27
CA LYS A 102 -31.03 21.07 -2.46
C LYS A 102 -30.23 20.24 -3.46
N GLN A 103 -30.84 19.18 -3.96
CA GLN A 103 -30.27 18.37 -5.03
C GLN A 103 -30.52 19.05 -6.38
N LEU A 104 -29.45 19.34 -7.10
CA LEU A 104 -29.50 19.83 -8.48
C LEU A 104 -29.23 18.67 -9.44
N GLU A 105 -29.90 18.72 -10.60
CA GLU A 105 -29.56 17.83 -11.71
C GLU A 105 -28.10 18.06 -12.11
N ASN A 106 -27.40 16.97 -12.39
CA ASN A 106 -26.01 17.03 -12.82
C ASN A 106 -25.96 17.02 -14.36
N PRO A 107 -25.52 18.12 -15.02
CA PRO A 107 -25.41 18.17 -16.48
C PRO A 107 -24.39 17.18 -17.06
N GLU A 108 -23.44 16.72 -16.25
CA GLU A 108 -22.42 15.74 -16.66
C GLU A 108 -22.91 14.29 -16.53
N TYR A 109 -24.11 14.06 -15.97
CA TYR A 109 -24.70 12.73 -15.89
C TYR A 109 -25.10 12.24 -17.28
N VAL A 110 -24.62 11.04 -17.63
CA VAL A 110 -25.00 10.33 -18.85
C VAL A 110 -25.58 8.98 -18.46
N GLU A 111 -26.77 8.64 -18.98
CA GLU A 111 -27.42 7.37 -18.68
C GLU A 111 -26.70 6.20 -19.36
N GLU A 112 -26.39 6.33 -20.65
CA GLU A 112 -25.69 5.33 -21.46
C GLU A 112 -24.19 5.63 -21.54
N VAL A 113 -23.39 4.90 -20.77
CA VAL A 113 -21.92 5.11 -20.64
C VAL A 113 -21.07 4.10 -21.41
N TYR A 114 -21.69 3.17 -22.14
CA TYR A 114 -21.03 2.08 -22.87
C TYR A 114 -21.09 2.14 -24.42
N PRO A 115 -21.89 2.99 -25.10
CA PRO A 115 -21.91 2.96 -26.56
C PRO A 115 -20.63 3.57 -27.12
N TYR A 116 -20.00 2.85 -28.05
CA TYR A 116 -18.91 3.32 -28.90
C TYR A 116 -19.38 3.27 -30.35
N ASP A 117 -18.92 4.20 -31.19
CA ASP A 117 -19.36 4.29 -32.60
C ASP A 117 -18.96 3.06 -33.43
N ASP A 118 -17.67 2.73 -33.46
CA ASP A 118 -17.12 1.55 -34.14
C ASP A 118 -15.80 1.12 -33.48
N ILE A 119 -15.63 -0.19 -33.28
CA ILE A 119 -14.41 -0.79 -32.76
C ILE A 119 -13.65 -1.40 -33.94
N GLY A 120 -12.86 -0.58 -34.62
CA GLY A 120 -12.16 -0.94 -35.86
C GLY A 120 -10.93 -1.85 -35.70
N GLY A 121 -10.59 -2.27 -34.48
CA GLY A 121 -9.43 -3.13 -34.25
C GLY A 121 -9.32 -3.66 -32.83
N VAL A 122 -8.61 -4.77 -32.69
CA VAL A 122 -8.25 -5.39 -31.40
C VAL A 122 -6.72 -5.36 -31.29
N GLY A 123 -6.21 -4.70 -30.26
CA GLY A 123 -4.78 -4.60 -29.98
C GLY A 123 -4.44 -5.13 -28.59
N PHE A 124 -3.22 -5.62 -28.44
CA PHE A 124 -2.68 -6.04 -27.15
C PHE A 124 -1.42 -5.21 -26.86
N GLU A 125 -1.47 -4.44 -25.78
CA GLU A 125 -0.30 -3.80 -25.20
C GLU A 125 -0.07 -4.45 -23.84
N LEU A 126 1.05 -5.18 -23.71
CA LEU A 126 1.35 -6.00 -22.54
C LEU A 126 2.76 -5.70 -22.07
N TRP A 127 2.92 -5.57 -20.76
CA TRP A 127 4.22 -5.60 -20.11
C TRP A 127 4.43 -6.99 -19.49
N THR A 128 5.42 -7.74 -19.95
CA THR A 128 5.67 -9.11 -19.49
C THR A 128 7.10 -9.27 -19.00
N VAL A 129 7.29 -9.82 -17.81
CA VAL A 129 8.62 -10.18 -17.26
C VAL A 129 9.08 -11.57 -17.70
N ASN A 130 8.14 -12.48 -17.93
CA ASN A 130 8.40 -13.87 -18.32
C ASN A 130 8.00 -14.11 -19.78
N LYS A 131 8.78 -14.93 -20.49
CA LYS A 131 8.47 -15.37 -21.85
C LYS A 131 7.56 -16.60 -21.80
N GLY A 132 6.66 -16.75 -22.76
CA GLY A 132 5.87 -17.99 -22.93
C GLY A 132 4.35 -17.85 -22.86
N SER A 133 3.83 -16.65 -22.56
CA SER A 133 2.38 -16.42 -22.64
C SER A 133 1.88 -16.58 -24.08
N ILE A 134 0.91 -17.47 -24.28
CA ILE A 134 0.24 -17.70 -25.57
C ILE A 134 -1.19 -17.18 -25.45
N PHE A 135 -1.58 -16.30 -26.36
CA PHE A 135 -2.95 -15.81 -26.50
C PHE A 135 -3.57 -16.44 -27.75
N ASP A 136 -4.68 -17.13 -27.58
CA ASP A 136 -5.43 -17.77 -28.67
C ASP A 136 -6.94 -17.74 -28.35
N ASN A 137 -7.77 -18.07 -29.32
CA ASN A 137 -9.24 -18.12 -29.22
C ASN A 137 -9.88 -16.76 -28.87
N ILE A 138 -9.33 -15.67 -29.39
CA ILE A 138 -9.87 -14.32 -29.23
C ILE A 138 -11.19 -14.23 -30.01
N LEU A 139 -12.29 -13.99 -29.30
CA LEU A 139 -13.63 -13.84 -29.88
C LEU A 139 -14.21 -12.48 -29.52
N VAL A 140 -14.64 -11.73 -30.53
CA VAL A 140 -15.40 -10.49 -30.40
C VAL A 140 -16.73 -10.66 -31.12
N CYS A 141 -17.85 -10.54 -30.41
CA CYS A 141 -19.19 -10.65 -30.99
C CYS A 141 -20.25 -10.03 -30.08
N ASP A 142 -21.43 -9.74 -30.66
CA ASP A 142 -22.54 -9.06 -29.98
C ASP A 142 -23.59 -10.02 -29.39
N SER A 143 -23.43 -11.33 -29.58
CA SER A 143 -24.37 -12.35 -29.08
C SER A 143 -23.77 -13.13 -27.93
N TRP A 144 -24.41 -13.01 -26.78
CA TRP A 144 -24.09 -13.79 -25.59
C TRP A 144 -24.22 -15.30 -25.84
N GLU A 145 -25.25 -15.72 -26.55
CA GLU A 145 -25.51 -17.12 -26.86
C GLU A 145 -24.40 -17.71 -27.73
N HIS A 146 -23.95 -16.96 -28.74
CA HIS A 146 -22.83 -17.37 -29.60
C HIS A 146 -21.52 -17.43 -28.81
N ALA A 147 -21.19 -16.39 -28.04
CA ALA A 147 -19.99 -16.35 -27.21
C ALA A 147 -19.94 -17.53 -26.23
N LYS A 148 -21.07 -17.83 -25.59
CA LYS A 148 -21.20 -18.95 -24.65
C LYS A 148 -20.98 -20.29 -25.35
N SER A 149 -21.58 -20.50 -26.53
CA SER A 149 -21.43 -21.75 -27.28
C SER A 149 -19.98 -22.00 -27.71
N VAL A 150 -19.30 -20.96 -28.22
CA VAL A 150 -17.86 -21.04 -28.58
C VAL A 150 -17.01 -21.33 -27.34
N GLY A 151 -17.25 -20.60 -26.23
CA GLY A 151 -16.53 -20.79 -24.97
C GLY A 151 -16.67 -22.21 -24.41
N GLU A 152 -17.87 -22.79 -24.43
CA GLU A 152 -18.11 -24.19 -24.02
C GLU A 152 -17.32 -25.19 -24.90
N GLY A 153 -17.26 -24.93 -26.21
CA GLY A 153 -16.46 -25.72 -27.16
C GLY A 153 -14.97 -25.67 -26.85
N VAL A 154 -14.42 -24.47 -26.66
CA VAL A 154 -12.99 -24.26 -26.33
C VAL A 154 -12.64 -24.90 -24.97
N MET A 155 -13.48 -24.71 -23.94
CA MET A 155 -13.25 -25.32 -22.62
C MET A 155 -13.23 -26.86 -22.67
N LYS A 156 -14.01 -27.47 -23.57
CA LYS A 156 -13.99 -28.92 -23.77
C LYS A 156 -12.70 -29.40 -24.43
N ILE A 157 -12.09 -28.60 -25.30
CA ILE A 157 -10.79 -28.91 -25.91
C ILE A 157 -9.69 -28.74 -24.86
N LEU A 158 -9.66 -27.60 -24.16
CA LEU A 158 -8.68 -27.30 -23.10
C LEU A 158 -8.68 -28.35 -21.99
N SER A 159 -9.84 -28.84 -21.57
CA SER A 159 -9.92 -29.91 -20.56
C SER A 159 -9.29 -31.23 -21.05
N LYS A 160 -9.42 -31.57 -22.33
CA LYS A 160 -8.75 -32.73 -22.93
C LYS A 160 -7.24 -32.53 -23.04
N GLU A 161 -6.80 -31.35 -23.47
CA GLU A 161 -5.37 -31.01 -23.57
C GLU A 161 -4.69 -31.05 -22.20
N LYS A 162 -5.32 -30.48 -21.17
CA LYS A 162 -4.83 -30.59 -19.78
C LYS A 162 -4.72 -32.05 -19.33
N GLY A 163 -5.69 -32.89 -19.70
CA GLY A 163 -5.63 -34.33 -19.45
C GLY A 163 -4.46 -35.02 -20.15
N ALA A 164 -4.23 -34.68 -21.43
CA ALA A 164 -3.13 -35.21 -22.22
C ALA A 164 -1.76 -34.74 -21.71
N LYS A 165 -1.63 -33.47 -21.33
CA LYS A 165 -0.41 -32.91 -20.70
C LYS A 165 -0.06 -33.66 -19.43
N LYS A 166 -1.02 -33.82 -18.51
CA LYS A 166 -0.83 -34.60 -17.27
C LYS A 166 -0.43 -36.06 -17.54
N ALA A 167 -1.04 -36.69 -18.55
CA ALA A 167 -0.69 -38.06 -18.92
C ALA A 167 0.73 -38.17 -19.49
N TRP A 168 1.16 -37.18 -20.27
CA TRP A 168 2.51 -37.08 -20.80
C TRP A 168 3.54 -36.85 -19.68
N GLU A 169 3.31 -35.89 -18.78
CA GLU A 169 4.18 -35.60 -17.62
C GLU A 169 4.40 -36.83 -16.73
N LYS A 170 3.32 -37.57 -16.47
CA LYS A 170 3.35 -38.83 -15.71
C LYS A 170 4.14 -39.91 -16.44
N ALA A 171 4.06 -39.98 -17.77
CA ALA A 171 4.79 -40.95 -18.58
C ALA A 171 6.29 -40.60 -18.73
N THR A 172 6.64 -39.31 -18.72
CA THR A 172 8.03 -38.83 -18.81
C THR A 172 8.74 -38.74 -17.45
N GLY A 173 8.02 -38.98 -16.34
CA GLY A 173 8.63 -39.16 -15.02
C GLY A 173 8.94 -37.89 -14.23
N LYS A 174 8.25 -36.78 -14.49
CA LYS A 174 8.40 -35.52 -13.72
C LYS A 174 7.82 -35.55 -12.31
N ASP A 175 7.11 -36.62 -11.92
CA ASP A 175 6.43 -36.76 -10.61
C ASP A 175 7.34 -37.22 -9.44
N LYS A 176 8.66 -37.36 -9.62
CA LYS A 176 9.53 -37.90 -8.55
C LYS A 176 10.10 -36.88 -7.56
N ASP A 177 9.75 -35.60 -7.64
CA ASP A 177 10.25 -34.60 -6.69
C ASP A 177 9.18 -33.59 -6.24
N LYS A 178 8.07 -34.10 -5.67
CA LYS A 178 7.14 -33.27 -4.88
C LYS A 178 6.94 -33.89 -3.51
N GLY A 179 7.94 -33.69 -2.67
CA GLY A 179 7.83 -33.79 -1.22
C GLY A 179 7.76 -32.39 -0.61
N ILE A 180 6.61 -32.09 -0.01
CA ILE A 180 6.28 -30.98 0.90
C ILE A 180 5.58 -29.79 0.23
N ASP A 181 4.40 -29.58 0.79
CA ASP A 181 3.26 -28.73 0.53
C ASP A 181 3.43 -27.29 1.02
N GLY A 182 3.08 -26.33 0.15
CA GLY A 182 2.98 -24.91 0.50
C GLY A 182 2.58 -24.04 -0.71
N GLU A 183 1.27 -23.87 -0.89
CA GLU A 183 0.56 -22.82 -1.66
C GLU A 183 1.20 -22.23 -2.94
N GLY A 184 0.60 -22.59 -4.08
CA GLY A 184 0.20 -21.61 -5.10
C GLY A 184 1.29 -20.85 -5.84
N GLY A 185 2.17 -21.56 -6.54
CA GLY A 185 2.96 -21.03 -7.65
C GLY A 185 2.89 -22.00 -8.83
N GLU A 186 2.49 -21.52 -10.01
CA GLU A 186 2.69 -22.27 -11.25
C GLU A 186 4.20 -22.37 -11.47
N GLU A 187 4.76 -23.52 -11.12
CA GLU A 187 6.16 -23.87 -11.39
C GLU A 187 6.31 -24.15 -12.88
N ASP A 188 6.90 -23.17 -13.57
CA ASP A 188 7.43 -23.33 -14.91
C ASP A 188 8.68 -24.22 -14.87
N ASP A 189 8.69 -25.18 -15.79
CA ASP A 189 9.82 -26.03 -16.11
C ASP A 189 10.95 -25.20 -16.72
N ASP A 190 11.88 -24.75 -15.90
CA ASP A 190 13.25 -24.50 -16.36
C ASP A 190 14.08 -25.76 -16.10
N ASP A 191 14.84 -26.18 -17.10
CA ASP A 191 15.90 -27.17 -16.96
C ASP A 191 16.89 -26.67 -15.89
N GLU A 192 16.67 -27.03 -14.63
CA GLU A 192 17.68 -26.89 -13.58
C GLU A 192 18.86 -27.79 -13.97
N GLU A 193 19.92 -27.18 -14.54
CA GLU A 193 21.25 -27.76 -14.45
C GLU A 193 21.48 -28.07 -12.95
N PRO A 194 21.72 -29.34 -12.56
CA PRO A 194 21.83 -29.71 -11.16
C PRO A 194 22.93 -28.85 -10.53
N GLY A 195 22.57 -28.07 -9.51
CA GLY A 195 23.46 -27.11 -8.88
C GLY A 195 24.82 -27.74 -8.55
N LEU A 196 25.86 -27.35 -9.31
CA LEU A 196 27.20 -27.93 -9.22
C LEU A 196 27.85 -27.78 -7.83
N LEU A 197 27.33 -26.88 -6.99
CA LEU A 197 27.82 -26.53 -5.66
C LEU A 197 26.68 -26.54 -4.66
N GLY A 198 26.74 -27.43 -3.67
CA GLY A 198 25.84 -27.36 -2.51
C GLY A 198 26.04 -26.08 -1.71
N PHE A 199 25.04 -25.69 -0.90
CA PHE A 199 25.01 -24.43 -0.14
C PHE A 199 26.36 -24.09 0.53
N TRP A 200 26.93 -25.02 1.30
CA TRP A 200 28.20 -24.83 2.00
C TRP A 200 29.41 -24.69 1.06
N GLY A 201 29.38 -25.36 -0.09
CA GLY A 201 30.39 -25.17 -1.14
C GLY A 201 30.31 -23.76 -1.74
N GLY A 202 29.09 -23.25 -1.96
CA GLY A 202 28.85 -21.88 -2.39
C GLY A 202 29.39 -20.85 -1.39
N VAL A 203 29.07 -21.00 -0.10
CA VAL A 203 29.58 -20.11 0.97
C VAL A 203 31.12 -20.11 1.01
N PHE A 204 31.73 -21.28 0.92
CA PHE A 204 33.20 -21.41 0.91
C PHE A 204 33.83 -20.65 -0.25
N TRP A 205 33.34 -20.85 -1.48
CA TRP A 205 33.88 -20.18 -2.67
C TRP A 205 33.62 -18.67 -2.66
N LEU A 206 32.45 -18.24 -2.19
CA LEU A 206 32.14 -16.82 -2.04
C LEU A 206 33.15 -16.13 -1.11
N ALA A 207 33.43 -16.72 0.07
CA ALA A 207 34.38 -16.16 1.02
C ALA A 207 35.81 -16.13 0.44
N MET A 208 36.25 -17.22 -0.21
CA MET A 208 37.56 -17.32 -0.84
C MET A 208 37.75 -16.28 -1.94
N ILE A 209 36.79 -16.14 -2.84
CA ILE A 209 36.85 -15.18 -3.95
C ILE A 209 36.82 -13.74 -3.42
N THR A 210 35.98 -13.46 -2.40
CA THR A 210 35.88 -12.12 -1.80
C THR A 210 37.22 -11.70 -1.19
N LEU A 211 37.88 -12.58 -0.44
CA LEU A 211 39.19 -12.29 0.16
C LEU A 211 40.26 -12.05 -0.90
N PHE A 212 40.24 -12.85 -1.97
CA PHE A 212 41.15 -12.71 -3.09
C PHE A 212 40.94 -11.37 -3.83
N ILE A 213 39.70 -11.01 -4.13
CA ILE A 213 39.36 -9.72 -4.78
C ILE A 213 39.76 -8.55 -3.88
N SER A 214 39.55 -8.63 -2.57
CA SER A 214 39.97 -7.60 -1.61
C SER A 214 41.48 -7.34 -1.70
N THR A 215 42.29 -8.40 -1.73
CA THR A 215 43.76 -8.29 -1.82
C THR A 215 44.19 -7.67 -3.15
N LEU A 216 43.55 -8.06 -4.26
CA LEU A 216 43.84 -7.47 -5.58
C LEU A 216 43.38 -6.02 -5.68
N SER A 217 42.29 -5.65 -5.01
CA SER A 217 41.75 -4.29 -5.04
C SER A 217 42.70 -3.31 -4.38
N ASP A 218 43.27 -3.66 -3.22
CA ASP A 218 44.29 -2.85 -2.55
C ASP A 218 45.51 -2.62 -3.47
N MET A 219 46.00 -3.69 -4.12
CA MET A 219 47.12 -3.59 -5.06
C MET A 219 46.80 -2.69 -6.28
N ILE A 220 45.57 -2.72 -6.78
CA ILE A 220 45.14 -1.89 -7.92
C ILE A 220 45.07 -0.42 -7.50
N VAL A 221 44.55 -0.11 -6.31
CA VAL A 221 44.45 1.26 -5.80
C VAL A 221 45.85 1.86 -5.62
N ASP A 222 46.79 1.12 -5.02
CA ASP A 222 48.17 1.62 -4.85
C ASP A 222 48.89 1.84 -6.19
N THR A 223 48.63 0.98 -7.18
CA THR A 223 49.31 1.05 -8.48
C THR A 223 48.73 2.10 -9.40
N ILE A 224 47.47 2.51 -9.24
CA ILE A 224 46.82 3.46 -10.15
C ILE A 224 47.37 4.88 -10.01
N GLU A 225 47.74 5.29 -8.79
CA GLU A 225 48.36 6.60 -8.54
C GLU A 225 49.76 6.67 -9.16
N GLY A 226 50.56 5.60 -8.98
CA GLY A 226 51.87 5.47 -9.61
C GLY A 226 51.79 5.40 -11.14
N ALA A 227 50.77 4.72 -11.68
CA ALA A 227 50.51 4.66 -13.12
C ALA A 227 50.12 6.03 -13.68
N ALA A 228 49.24 6.77 -12.99
CA ALA A 228 48.82 8.12 -13.39
C ALA A 228 50.04 9.05 -13.51
N ALA A 229 50.92 9.05 -12.50
CA ALA A 229 52.13 9.88 -12.48
C ALA A 229 53.11 9.53 -13.61
N ASN A 230 53.32 8.24 -13.88
CA ASN A 230 54.27 7.78 -14.89
C ASN A 230 53.76 7.93 -16.33
N MET A 231 52.44 7.80 -16.54
CA MET A 231 51.82 7.95 -17.86
C MET A 231 51.48 9.40 -18.20
N GLY A 232 51.55 10.32 -17.22
CA GLY A 232 51.10 11.70 -17.39
C GLY A 232 49.59 11.81 -17.61
N THR A 233 48.83 10.82 -17.13
CA THR A 233 47.38 10.73 -17.35
C THR A 233 46.64 11.15 -16.09
N PRO A 234 45.53 11.91 -16.19
CA PRO A 234 44.73 12.28 -15.02
C PRO A 234 44.27 11.05 -14.23
N LEU A 235 44.42 11.09 -12.91
CA LEU A 235 43.96 10.02 -12.01
C LEU A 235 42.47 9.68 -12.25
N LEU A 236 41.63 10.71 -12.44
CA LEU A 236 40.21 10.58 -12.76
C LEU A 236 39.93 9.81 -14.06
N PHE A 237 40.83 9.85 -15.04
CA PHE A 237 40.66 9.09 -16.28
C PHE A 237 40.93 7.60 -16.03
N LEU A 238 42.00 7.28 -15.29
CA LEU A 238 42.31 5.89 -14.98
C LEU A 238 41.26 5.29 -14.02
N SER A 239 40.89 5.98 -12.95
CA SER A 239 39.93 5.48 -11.96
C SER A 239 38.48 5.55 -12.45
N GLY A 240 38.10 6.60 -13.18
CA GLY A 240 36.72 6.82 -13.60
C GLY A 240 36.32 6.17 -14.93
N ILE A 241 37.29 5.84 -15.79
CA ILE A 241 37.01 5.24 -17.11
C ILE A 241 37.66 3.87 -17.24
N LEU A 242 38.96 3.75 -17.00
CA LEU A 242 39.69 2.51 -17.26
C LEU A 242 39.30 1.39 -16.28
N VAL A 243 39.26 1.69 -14.97
CA VAL A 243 38.91 0.69 -13.94
C VAL A 243 37.50 0.11 -14.14
N PRO A 244 36.44 0.90 -14.36
CA PRO A 244 35.10 0.36 -14.63
C PRO A 244 35.03 -0.53 -15.88
N ILE A 245 35.76 -0.19 -16.95
CA ILE A 245 35.79 -1.01 -18.17
C ILE A 245 36.40 -2.38 -17.88
N VAL A 246 37.51 -2.44 -17.14
CA VAL A 246 38.18 -3.69 -16.81
C VAL A 246 37.38 -4.49 -15.78
N GLY A 247 36.86 -3.82 -14.75
CA GLY A 247 36.07 -4.44 -13.68
C GLY A 247 34.78 -5.09 -14.20
N ASN A 248 34.15 -4.48 -15.21
CA ASN A 248 32.92 -4.99 -15.81
C ASN A 248 33.16 -5.79 -17.10
N ALA A 249 34.41 -6.12 -17.43
CA ALA A 249 34.74 -6.77 -18.71
C ALA A 249 34.05 -8.13 -18.89
N ALA A 250 33.95 -8.93 -17.82
CA ALA A 250 33.26 -10.22 -17.86
C ALA A 250 31.75 -10.05 -18.11
N GLU A 251 31.12 -9.07 -17.45
CA GLU A 251 29.71 -8.75 -17.64
C GLU A 251 29.44 -8.22 -19.06
N HIS A 252 30.29 -7.32 -19.56
CA HIS A 252 30.20 -6.81 -20.94
C HIS A 252 30.34 -7.95 -21.97
N ALA A 253 31.29 -8.87 -21.75
CA ALA A 253 31.45 -10.03 -22.62
C ALA A 253 30.19 -10.93 -22.61
N ALA A 254 29.63 -11.20 -21.43
CA ALA A 254 28.38 -11.96 -21.30
C ALA A 254 27.21 -11.24 -22.00
N ALA A 255 27.06 -9.92 -21.79
CA ALA A 255 26.04 -9.10 -22.42
C ALA A 255 26.13 -9.14 -23.96
N VAL A 256 27.34 -9.01 -24.52
CA VAL A 256 27.58 -9.14 -25.98
C VAL A 256 27.23 -10.54 -26.47
N ILE A 257 27.58 -11.59 -25.72
CA ILE A 257 27.20 -12.98 -26.07
C ILE A 257 25.68 -13.14 -26.08
N PHE A 258 24.97 -12.58 -25.10
CA PHE A 258 23.50 -12.63 -25.05
C PHE A 258 22.85 -11.84 -26.18
N ALA A 259 23.36 -10.64 -26.48
CA ALA A 259 22.94 -9.85 -27.62
C ALA A 259 23.14 -10.61 -28.94
N TRP A 260 24.29 -11.27 -29.11
CA TRP A 260 24.59 -12.06 -30.32
C TRP A 260 23.65 -13.26 -30.49
N LYS A 261 23.16 -13.83 -29.38
CA LYS A 261 22.12 -14.89 -29.36
C LYS A 261 20.69 -14.34 -29.49
N ASN A 262 20.53 -13.08 -29.90
CA ASN A 262 19.25 -12.38 -30.03
C ASN A 262 18.43 -12.36 -28.73
N LYS A 263 19.10 -12.38 -27.57
CA LYS A 263 18.49 -12.27 -26.23
C LYS A 263 18.69 -10.85 -25.67
N MET A 264 18.18 -9.85 -26.40
CA MET A 264 18.36 -8.43 -26.05
C MET A 264 17.80 -8.07 -24.68
N GLU A 265 16.70 -8.70 -24.25
CA GLU A 265 16.14 -8.47 -22.91
C GLU A 265 17.10 -8.85 -21.77
N ILE A 266 17.85 -9.94 -21.93
CA ILE A 266 18.83 -10.38 -20.92
C ILE A 266 20.04 -9.45 -20.92
N CYS A 267 20.48 -9.03 -22.12
CA CYS A 267 21.55 -8.04 -22.26
C CYS A 267 21.18 -6.71 -21.61
N LEU A 268 19.97 -6.19 -21.90
CA LEU A 268 19.49 -4.92 -21.36
C LEU A 268 19.24 -5.05 -19.85
N GLY A 269 18.64 -6.15 -19.41
CA GLY A 269 18.38 -6.44 -17.99
C GLY A 269 19.67 -6.49 -17.16
N SER A 270 20.73 -7.14 -17.66
CA SER A 270 22.04 -7.15 -16.99
C SER A 270 22.62 -5.73 -16.89
N ALA A 271 22.68 -5.01 -18.02
CA ALA A 271 23.29 -3.68 -18.06
C ALA A 271 22.53 -2.66 -17.19
N VAL A 272 21.20 -2.64 -17.28
CA VAL A 272 20.35 -1.76 -16.47
C VAL A 272 20.42 -2.16 -14.99
N GLY A 273 20.38 -3.46 -14.68
CA GLY A 273 20.50 -3.96 -13.31
C GLY A 273 21.80 -3.51 -12.63
N SER A 274 22.94 -3.68 -13.31
CA SER A 274 24.26 -3.24 -12.83
C SER A 274 24.30 -1.72 -12.62
N ALA A 275 23.77 -0.93 -13.56
CA ALA A 275 23.70 0.53 -13.43
C ALA A 275 22.80 1.00 -12.26
N VAL A 276 21.66 0.35 -12.06
CA VAL A 276 20.74 0.64 -10.95
C VAL A 276 21.36 0.29 -9.61
N GLN A 277 22.04 -0.86 -9.51
CA GLN A 277 22.75 -1.25 -8.28
C GLN A 277 23.85 -0.26 -7.92
N ILE A 278 24.67 0.17 -8.89
CA ILE A 278 25.72 1.15 -8.64
C ILE A 278 25.13 2.49 -8.19
N SER A 279 24.10 2.97 -8.89
CA SER A 279 23.51 4.30 -8.63
C SER A 279 22.68 4.39 -7.37
N LEU A 280 21.86 3.37 -7.05
CA LEU A 280 20.91 3.42 -5.94
C LEU A 280 21.42 2.73 -4.68
N LEU A 281 22.42 1.85 -4.78
CA LEU A 281 22.95 1.12 -3.62
C LEU A 281 24.42 1.45 -3.38
N VAL A 282 25.31 1.21 -4.35
CA VAL A 282 26.77 1.30 -4.11
C VAL A 282 27.21 2.73 -3.81
N ILE A 283 26.86 3.71 -4.67
CA ILE A 283 27.27 5.11 -4.46
C ILE A 283 26.71 5.67 -3.13
N PRO A 284 25.39 5.54 -2.83
CA PRO A 284 24.86 5.99 -1.55
C PRO A 284 25.50 5.29 -0.35
N LEU A 285 25.75 3.98 -0.44
CA LEU A 285 26.42 3.23 0.62
C LEU A 285 27.85 3.71 0.84
N CYS A 286 28.61 3.98 -0.23
CA CYS A 286 29.94 4.55 -0.16
C CYS A 286 29.95 5.92 0.54
N VAL A 287 28.96 6.78 0.28
CA VAL A 287 28.80 8.07 0.97
C VAL A 287 28.50 7.87 2.46
N MET A 288 27.61 6.93 2.81
CA MET A 288 27.30 6.60 4.20
C MET A 288 28.51 6.03 4.96
N VAL A 289 29.29 5.15 4.32
CA VAL A 289 30.53 4.61 4.90
C VAL A 289 31.56 5.72 5.08
N GLY A 290 31.75 6.58 4.08
CA GLY A 290 32.64 7.75 4.17
C GLY A 290 32.27 8.64 5.36
N TRP A 291 30.98 8.91 5.54
CA TRP A 291 30.48 9.65 6.69
C TRP A 291 30.77 8.94 8.03
N ALA A 292 30.62 7.61 8.08
CA ALA A 292 30.90 6.83 9.29
C ALA A 292 32.38 6.77 9.68
N VAL A 293 33.30 6.98 8.72
CA VAL A 293 34.76 6.95 8.94
C VAL A 293 35.41 8.34 8.87
N ASP A 294 34.61 9.41 8.91
CA ASP A 294 35.04 10.81 8.83
C ASP A 294 35.88 11.14 7.57
N GLN A 295 35.55 10.51 6.44
CA GLN A 295 36.18 10.77 5.14
C GLN A 295 35.19 11.43 4.17
N PRO A 296 35.53 12.59 3.56
CA PRO A 296 34.69 13.22 2.55
C PRO A 296 34.77 12.41 1.24
N MET A 297 33.67 11.73 0.90
CA MET A 297 33.44 11.01 -0.36
C MET A 297 32.73 11.89 -1.39
#